data_AF-A0A090RUW6-F1
#
_entry.id   AF-A0A090RUW6-F1
#
_cell.length_a   1.000
_cell.length_b   1.000
_cell.length_c   1.000
_cell.angle_alpha   90.00
_cell.angle_beta   90.00
_cell.angle_gamma   90.00
#
_symmetry.space_group_name_H-M   'P 1'
#
loop_
_entity.id
_entity.type
_entity.pdbx_description
1 polymer ?
#
loop_
_entity_poly.entity_id
_entity_poly.type
_entity_poly.pdbx_seq_one_letter_code
_entity_poly.pdbx_strand_id
1 'polypeptide(L)'
;MKIKECVEQFPISLIKIVLATITACVLAVNVITIDRINQINEDLSKRKNEATWFILQLVKEYSNFIKESHIKPLSRDRLWLAYDITWSRFDIILNSKESSKFIEQASYRAFIESQFDKFKALERSLVLLDTEPQIQDALTQRIEINFEEMIHFINEKFQIESPITERNRTELQRLLTYQKVSTVALVVLFLLISCVFWLIRS
;
A
#
# COMPACT_ATOMS: atom_id res chain seq x y z
N MET A 1 35.97 35.97 40.38
CA MET A 1 35.38 35.08 41.41
C MET A 1 33.92 35.48 41.64
N LYS A 2 33.02 35.22 40.67
CA LYS A 2 31.60 35.65 40.74
C LYS A 2 30.62 34.76 39.95
N ILE A 3 31.08 33.59 39.50
CA ILE A 3 30.26 32.62 38.72
C ILE A 3 29.91 31.39 39.58
N LYS A 4 30.64 31.15 40.68
CA LYS A 4 30.39 30.00 41.58
C LYS A 4 29.19 30.17 42.52
N GLU A 5 28.79 31.40 42.86
CA GLU A 5 27.74 31.65 43.87
C GLU A 5 26.32 31.75 43.27
N CYS A 6 26.17 31.81 41.94
CA CYS A 6 24.83 31.94 41.33
C CYS A 6 24.13 30.60 41.07
N VAL A 7 24.81 29.48 41.32
CA VAL A 7 24.30 28.12 41.05
C VAL A 7 23.84 27.41 42.34
N GLU A 8 24.14 27.96 43.52
CA GLU A 8 23.99 27.28 44.80
C GLU A 8 22.60 27.42 45.47
N GLN A 9 21.58 27.89 44.72
CA GLN A 9 20.25 28.08 45.30
C GLN A 9 19.09 27.80 44.34
N PHE A 10 19.27 26.86 43.40
CA PHE A 10 18.10 26.20 42.84
C PHE A 10 17.76 24.98 43.72
N PRO A 11 16.57 24.90 44.33
CA PRO A 11 16.20 23.74 45.14
C PRO A 11 16.29 22.50 44.27
N ILE A 12 17.11 21.53 44.68
CA ILE A 12 17.32 20.28 43.94
C ILE A 12 15.98 19.56 43.69
N SER A 13 14.97 19.77 44.54
CA SER A 13 13.60 19.29 44.32
C SER A 13 12.90 19.95 43.13
N LEU A 14 13.09 21.25 42.91
CA LEU A 14 12.55 21.97 41.75
C LEU A 14 13.18 21.46 40.45
N ILE A 15 14.49 21.19 40.44
CA ILE A 15 15.17 20.60 39.28
C ILE A 15 14.60 19.20 38.98
N LYS A 16 14.40 18.37 40.01
CA LYS A 16 13.79 17.03 39.85
C LYS A 16 12.37 17.09 39.28
N ILE A 17 11.54 18.02 39.76
CA ILE A 17 10.16 18.20 39.28
C ILE A 17 10.16 18.67 37.82
N VAL A 18 10.94 19.69 37.50
CA VAL A 18 11.06 20.21 36.12
C VAL A 18 11.53 19.12 35.16
N LEU A 19 12.53 18.34 35.56
CA LEU A 19 13.08 17.25 34.73
C LEU A 19 12.07 16.11 34.53
N ALA A 20 11.30 15.77 35.57
CA ALA A 20 10.21 14.79 35.47
C ALA A 20 9.09 15.28 34.54
N THR A 21 8.70 16.55 34.64
CA THR A 21 7.67 17.15 33.76
C THR A 21 8.12 17.21 32.30
N ILE A 22 9.38 17.57 32.04
CA ILE A 22 9.96 17.57 30.68
C ILE A 22 9.97 16.15 30.12
N THR A 23 10.38 15.15 30.91
CA THR A 23 10.41 13.75 30.48
C THR A 23 9.00 13.23 30.15
N ALA A 24 8.01 13.57 30.98
CA ALA A 24 6.61 13.22 30.73
C ALA A 24 6.06 13.87 29.44
N CYS A 25 6.39 15.14 29.18
CA CYS A 25 6.03 15.81 27.93
C CYS A 25 6.67 15.14 26.70
N VAL A 26 7.97 14.79 26.77
CA VAL A 26 8.68 14.11 25.67
C VAL A 26 8.09 12.71 25.41
N LEU A 27 7.71 11.98 26.46
CA LEU A 27 6.99 10.70 26.34
C LEU A 27 5.63 10.88 25.64
N ALA A 28 4.85 11.88 26.03
CA ALA A 28 3.55 12.16 25.40
C ALA A 28 3.70 12.45 23.89
N VAL A 29 4.68 13.26 23.50
CA VAL A 29 4.98 13.56 22.09
C VAL A 29 5.39 12.29 21.34
N ASN A 30 6.20 11.43 21.94
CA ASN A 30 6.59 10.15 21.33
C ASN A 30 5.39 9.24 21.10
N VAL A 31 4.50 9.09 22.10
CA VAL A 31 3.30 8.25 22.00
C VAL A 31 2.37 8.75 20.89
N ILE A 32 2.11 10.05 20.83
CA ILE A 32 1.26 10.66 19.79
C ILE A 32 1.87 10.47 18.40
N THR A 33 3.21 10.58 18.29
CA THR A 33 3.92 10.38 17.02
C THR A 33 3.82 8.94 16.53
N ILE A 34 3.97 7.97 17.44
CA ILE A 34 3.84 6.54 17.14
C ILE A 34 2.40 6.21 16.70
N ASP A 35 1.40 6.76 17.37
CA ASP A 35 0.00 6.54 17.03
C ASP A 35 -0.34 7.06 15.62
N ARG A 36 0.17 8.26 15.27
CA ARG A 36 0.06 8.82 13.91
C ARG A 36 0.73 7.94 12.86
N ILE A 37 1.93 7.42 13.15
CA ILE A 37 2.66 6.52 12.24
C ILE A 37 1.89 5.21 12.04
N ASN A 38 1.32 4.65 13.11
CA ASN A 38 0.54 3.42 13.05
C ASN A 38 -0.76 3.61 12.27
N GLN A 39 -1.48 4.71 12.48
CA GLN A 39 -2.68 5.03 11.71
C GLN A 39 -2.39 5.22 10.22
N ILE A 40 -1.32 5.93 9.86
CA ILE A 40 -0.89 6.09 8.46
C ILE A 40 -0.51 4.73 7.86
N ASN A 41 0.22 3.89 8.58
CA ASN A 41 0.57 2.55 8.12
C ASN A 41 -0.67 1.66 7.95
N GLU A 42 -1.63 1.73 8.86
CA GLU A 42 -2.86 0.93 8.82
C GLU A 42 -3.76 1.37 7.65
N ASP A 43 -3.94 2.67 7.44
CA ASP A 43 -4.71 3.22 6.32
C ASP A 43 -4.04 2.92 4.96
N LEU A 44 -2.71 3.00 4.89
CA LEU A 44 -1.96 2.63 3.69
C LEU A 44 -2.03 1.13 3.43
N SER A 45 -1.92 0.31 4.47
CA SER A 45 -2.04 -1.15 4.39
C SER A 45 -3.44 -1.57 3.94
N LYS A 46 -4.49 -0.99 4.53
CA LYS A 46 -5.90 -1.25 4.17
C LYS A 46 -6.21 -0.86 2.73
N ARG A 47 -5.87 0.37 2.32
CA ARG A 47 -6.09 0.86 0.94
C ARG A 47 -5.32 0.06 -0.10
N LYS A 48 -4.07 -0.33 0.23
CA LYS A 48 -3.24 -1.17 -0.63
C LYS A 48 -3.80 -2.59 -0.75
N ASN A 49 -4.30 -3.15 0.34
CA ASN A 49 -4.85 -4.50 0.36
C ASN A 49 -6.13 -4.61 -0.50
N GLU A 50 -7.03 -3.62 -0.46
CA GLU A 50 -8.26 -3.61 -1.25
C GLU A 50 -7.97 -3.51 -2.76
N ALA A 51 -7.14 -2.57 -3.18
CA ALA A 51 -6.76 -2.43 -4.59
C ALA A 51 -6.00 -3.66 -5.13
N THR A 52 -5.09 -4.19 -4.32
CA THR A 52 -4.39 -5.44 -4.64
C THR A 52 -5.38 -6.60 -4.78
N TRP A 53 -6.35 -6.69 -3.89
CA TRP A 53 -7.38 -7.73 -3.93
C TRP A 53 -8.21 -7.66 -5.22
N PHE A 54 -8.63 -6.47 -5.66
CA PHE A 54 -9.36 -6.33 -6.93
C PHE A 54 -8.53 -6.78 -8.14
N ILE A 55 -7.25 -6.42 -8.19
CA ILE A 55 -6.36 -6.84 -9.29
C ILE A 55 -6.08 -8.34 -9.24
N LEU A 56 -5.86 -8.92 -8.06
CA LEU A 56 -5.71 -10.36 -7.90
C LEU A 56 -6.98 -11.11 -8.32
N GLN A 57 -8.16 -10.57 -8.01
CA GLN A 57 -9.42 -11.11 -8.49
C GLN A 57 -9.52 -11.04 -10.02
N LEU A 58 -9.18 -9.91 -10.63
CA LEU A 58 -9.16 -9.79 -12.08
C LEU A 58 -8.23 -10.82 -12.72
N VAL A 59 -7.00 -10.95 -12.21
CA VAL A 59 -6.03 -11.97 -12.67
C VAL A 59 -6.60 -13.38 -12.56
N LYS A 60 -7.23 -13.70 -11.42
CA LYS A 60 -7.84 -15.01 -11.19
C LYS A 60 -8.96 -15.30 -12.18
N GLU A 61 -9.90 -14.36 -12.38
CA GLU A 61 -11.03 -14.56 -13.28
C GLU A 61 -10.58 -14.61 -14.75
N TYR A 62 -9.59 -13.79 -15.14
CA TYR A 62 -9.00 -13.83 -16.48
C TYR A 62 -8.26 -15.15 -16.74
N SER A 63 -7.51 -15.66 -15.76
CA SER A 63 -6.88 -16.98 -15.85
C SER A 63 -7.93 -18.09 -15.99
N ASN A 64 -9.06 -17.97 -15.31
CA ASN A 64 -10.18 -18.89 -15.48
C ASN A 64 -10.77 -18.80 -16.91
N PHE A 65 -10.88 -17.60 -17.47
CA PHE A 65 -11.32 -17.40 -18.86
C PHE A 65 -10.37 -18.08 -19.88
N ILE A 66 -9.05 -17.96 -19.70
CA ILE A 66 -8.07 -18.72 -20.51
C ILE A 66 -8.27 -20.22 -20.35
N LYS A 67 -8.44 -20.68 -19.12
CA LYS A 67 -8.62 -22.11 -18.85
C LYS A 67 -9.84 -22.64 -19.59
N GLU A 68 -10.97 -21.95 -19.52
CA GLU A 68 -12.21 -22.34 -20.21
C GLU A 68 -12.05 -22.28 -21.74
N SER A 69 -11.23 -21.38 -22.29
CA SER A 69 -10.98 -21.32 -23.75
C SER A 69 -10.17 -22.52 -24.27
N HIS A 70 -9.37 -23.16 -23.41
CA HIS A 70 -8.57 -24.35 -23.74
C HIS A 70 -9.33 -25.68 -23.67
N ILE A 71 -10.50 -25.73 -23.02
CA ILE A 71 -11.24 -26.98 -22.83
C ILE A 71 -11.75 -27.48 -24.19
N LYS A 72 -11.50 -28.77 -24.48
CA LYS A 72 -12.00 -29.47 -25.67
C LYS A 72 -12.82 -30.70 -25.22
N PRO A 73 -14.09 -30.87 -25.65
CA PRO A 73 -14.87 -29.95 -26.50
C PRO A 73 -15.23 -28.64 -25.77
N LEU A 74 -15.26 -27.54 -26.52
CA LEU A 74 -15.49 -26.21 -25.96
C LEU A 74 -16.91 -26.09 -25.37
N SER A 75 -16.99 -25.71 -24.09
CA SER A 75 -18.26 -25.36 -23.45
C SER A 75 -18.54 -23.88 -23.62
N ARG A 76 -19.34 -23.53 -24.63
CA ARG A 76 -19.66 -22.14 -24.97
C ARG A 76 -20.29 -21.36 -23.82
N ASP A 77 -21.25 -21.95 -23.13
CA ASP A 77 -21.91 -21.31 -21.98
C ASP A 77 -20.92 -20.95 -20.88
N ARG A 78 -19.92 -21.81 -20.64
CA ARG A 78 -18.86 -21.55 -19.65
C ARG A 78 -17.89 -20.49 -20.10
N LEU A 79 -17.54 -20.48 -21.40
CA LEU A 79 -16.66 -19.47 -21.96
C LEU A 79 -17.32 -18.08 -21.91
N TRP A 80 -18.60 -17.97 -22.29
CA TRP A 80 -19.39 -16.75 -22.18
C TRP A 80 -19.56 -16.30 -20.73
N LEU A 81 -19.83 -17.23 -19.81
CA LEU A 81 -19.92 -16.90 -18.39
C LEU A 81 -18.59 -16.37 -17.85
N ALA A 82 -17.48 -17.02 -18.20
CA ALA A 82 -16.15 -16.57 -17.78
C ALA A 82 -15.79 -15.19 -18.38
N TYR A 83 -16.25 -14.91 -19.60
CA TYR A 83 -16.15 -13.60 -20.21
C TYR A 83 -16.92 -12.53 -19.43
N ASP A 84 -18.21 -12.76 -19.14
CA ASP A 84 -19.07 -11.83 -18.42
C ASP A 84 -18.56 -11.53 -17.00
N ILE A 85 -18.09 -12.56 -16.30
CA ILE A 85 -17.48 -12.41 -14.97
C ILE A 85 -16.24 -11.52 -15.05
N THR A 86 -15.36 -11.79 -16.02
CA THR A 86 -14.12 -11.02 -16.19
C THR A 86 -14.41 -9.57 -16.59
N TRP A 87 -15.38 -9.35 -17.48
CA TRP A 87 -15.88 -8.03 -17.84
C TRP A 87 -16.34 -7.26 -16.60
N SER A 88 -17.17 -7.87 -15.76
CA SER A 88 -17.67 -7.23 -14.54
C SER A 88 -16.54 -6.83 -13.60
N ARG A 89 -15.44 -7.60 -13.53
CA ARG A 89 -14.27 -7.24 -12.73
C ARG A 89 -13.54 -6.01 -13.27
N PHE A 90 -13.37 -5.89 -14.59
CA PHE A 90 -12.85 -4.68 -15.21
C PHE A 90 -13.72 -3.45 -14.90
N ASP A 91 -15.04 -3.61 -14.98
CA ASP A 91 -15.99 -2.52 -14.69
C ASP A 91 -15.91 -2.06 -13.22
N ILE A 92 -15.90 -3.00 -12.27
CA ILE A 92 -15.72 -2.71 -10.85
C ILE A 92 -14.39 -1.97 -10.61
N ILE A 93 -13.31 -2.44 -11.23
CA ILE A 93 -12.02 -1.79 -11.11
C ILE A 93 -12.11 -0.35 -11.65
N LEU A 94 -12.65 -0.11 -12.83
CA LEU A 94 -12.72 1.22 -13.44
C LEU A 94 -13.69 2.20 -12.75
N ASN A 95 -14.78 1.71 -12.16
CA ASN A 95 -15.91 2.52 -11.69
C ASN A 95 -16.17 2.49 -10.17
N SER A 96 -15.55 1.59 -9.39
CA SER A 96 -15.79 1.56 -7.93
C SER A 96 -15.10 2.71 -7.20
N LYS A 97 -15.71 3.15 -6.09
CA LYS A 97 -15.15 4.21 -5.22
C LYS A 97 -13.94 3.72 -4.44
N GLU A 98 -13.88 2.42 -4.18
CA GLU A 98 -12.81 1.74 -3.47
C GLU A 98 -11.54 1.63 -4.34
N SER A 99 -11.70 1.34 -5.63
CA SER A 99 -10.60 1.29 -6.60
C SER A 99 -10.20 2.66 -7.16
N SER A 100 -11.04 3.69 -7.01
CA SER A 100 -10.82 5.01 -7.63
C SER A 100 -9.47 5.63 -7.23
N LYS A 101 -9.07 5.51 -5.95
CA LYS A 101 -7.79 6.04 -5.46
C LYS A 101 -6.56 5.30 -5.98
N PHE A 102 -6.71 4.03 -6.33
CA PHE A 102 -5.65 3.22 -6.95
C PHE A 102 -5.54 3.53 -8.45
N ILE A 103 -6.67 3.64 -9.12
CA ILE A 103 -6.74 3.98 -10.55
C ILE A 103 -6.33 5.43 -10.83
N GLU A 104 -6.55 6.35 -9.89
CA GLU A 104 -6.14 7.76 -10.00
C GLU A 104 -4.63 7.96 -10.13
N GLN A 105 -3.82 6.92 -9.88
CA GLN A 105 -2.41 6.97 -10.28
C GLN A 105 -2.33 7.02 -11.80
N ALA A 106 -1.78 8.14 -12.31
CA ALA A 106 -1.89 8.59 -13.70
C ALA A 106 -1.50 7.58 -14.80
N SER A 107 -0.85 6.45 -14.47
CA SER A 107 -0.49 5.40 -15.41
C SER A 107 -1.40 4.16 -15.36
N TYR A 108 -2.18 3.97 -14.29
CA TYR A 108 -2.94 2.74 -14.06
C TYR A 108 -4.30 2.78 -14.74
N ARG A 109 -4.99 3.93 -14.69
CA ARG A 109 -6.26 4.14 -15.42
C ARG A 109 -6.11 3.86 -16.91
N ALA A 110 -5.18 4.55 -17.58
CA ALA A 110 -5.01 4.44 -19.02
C ALA A 110 -4.64 3.01 -19.46
N PHE A 111 -3.83 2.30 -18.67
CA PHE A 111 -3.49 0.91 -18.95
C PHE A 111 -4.71 -0.02 -18.79
N ILE A 112 -5.43 0.06 -17.67
CA ILE A 112 -6.59 -0.81 -17.43
C ILE A 112 -7.73 -0.52 -18.42
N GLU A 113 -7.95 0.75 -18.80
CA GLU A 113 -8.91 1.12 -19.86
C GLU A 113 -8.50 0.51 -21.22
N SER A 114 -7.21 0.59 -21.58
CA SER A 114 -6.69 -0.03 -22.81
C SER A 114 -6.83 -1.55 -22.80
N GLN A 115 -6.52 -2.21 -21.67
CA GLN A 115 -6.71 -3.65 -21.54
C GLN A 115 -8.19 -4.04 -21.58
N PHE A 116 -9.06 -3.23 -20.99
CA PHE A 116 -10.49 -3.45 -21.08
C PHE A 116 -10.97 -3.32 -22.53
N ASP A 117 -10.54 -2.32 -23.28
CA ASP A 117 -10.86 -2.19 -24.70
C ASP A 117 -10.39 -3.39 -25.54
N LYS A 118 -9.17 -3.89 -25.28
CA LYS A 118 -8.66 -5.13 -25.89
C LYS A 118 -9.51 -6.35 -25.53
N PHE A 119 -9.98 -6.43 -24.28
CA PHE A 119 -10.86 -7.49 -23.81
C PHE A 119 -12.25 -7.43 -24.47
N LYS A 120 -12.85 -6.24 -24.58
CA LYS A 120 -14.12 -6.03 -25.30
C LYS A 120 -14.02 -6.46 -26.76
N ALA A 121 -12.88 -6.21 -27.40
CA ALA A 121 -12.65 -6.63 -28.79
C ALA A 121 -12.65 -8.16 -29.00
N LEU A 122 -12.61 -8.97 -27.92
CA LEU A 122 -12.74 -10.42 -27.98
C LEU A 122 -14.20 -10.89 -28.13
N GLU A 123 -15.18 -10.05 -27.79
CA GLU A 123 -16.61 -10.38 -27.88
C GLU A 123 -17.00 -10.81 -29.29
N ARG A 124 -16.51 -10.08 -30.30
CA ARG A 124 -16.76 -10.43 -31.71
C ARG A 124 -16.23 -11.83 -32.05
N SER A 125 -15.07 -12.21 -31.51
CA SER A 125 -14.50 -13.53 -31.70
C SER A 125 -15.24 -14.62 -30.91
N LEU A 126 -15.83 -14.28 -29.76
CA LEU A 126 -16.72 -15.17 -29.00
C LEU A 126 -18.04 -15.43 -29.74
N VAL A 127 -18.61 -14.41 -30.40
CA VAL A 127 -19.81 -14.59 -31.25
C VAL A 127 -19.50 -15.41 -32.50
N LEU A 128 -18.34 -15.18 -33.15
CA LEU A 128 -17.96 -15.92 -34.35
C LEU A 128 -17.72 -17.41 -34.08
N LEU A 129 -17.37 -17.78 -32.83
CA LEU A 129 -17.22 -19.17 -32.41
C LEU A 129 -18.49 -20.00 -32.57
N ASP A 130 -19.66 -19.35 -32.59
CA ASP A 130 -20.94 -20.02 -32.84
C ASP A 130 -21.09 -20.51 -34.28
N THR A 131 -20.41 -19.84 -35.22
CA THR A 131 -20.51 -20.11 -36.65
C THR A 131 -19.24 -20.79 -37.19
N GLU A 132 -18.08 -20.53 -36.58
CA GLU A 132 -16.77 -20.99 -37.05
C GLU A 132 -15.92 -21.56 -35.90
N PRO A 133 -16.11 -22.83 -35.51
CA PRO A 133 -15.36 -23.45 -34.40
C PRO A 133 -13.84 -23.47 -34.62
N GLN A 134 -13.37 -23.42 -35.88
CA GLN A 134 -11.94 -23.40 -36.21
C GLN A 134 -11.18 -22.18 -35.65
N ILE A 135 -11.89 -21.12 -35.24
CA ILE A 135 -11.23 -19.91 -34.70
C ILE A 135 -10.86 -20.06 -33.22
N GLN A 136 -11.24 -21.16 -32.54
CA GLN A 136 -11.00 -21.37 -31.11
C GLN A 136 -9.53 -21.18 -30.73
N ASP A 137 -8.61 -21.77 -31.50
CA ASP A 137 -7.17 -21.72 -31.19
C ASP A 137 -6.65 -20.28 -31.38
N ALA A 138 -7.11 -19.56 -32.41
CA ALA A 138 -6.75 -18.16 -32.65
C ALA A 138 -7.33 -17.21 -31.57
N LEU A 139 -8.56 -17.46 -31.10
CA LEU A 139 -9.14 -16.73 -29.98
C LEU A 139 -8.33 -16.97 -28.71
N THR A 140 -8.04 -18.23 -28.40
CA THR A 140 -7.29 -18.62 -27.20
C THR A 140 -5.93 -17.93 -27.17
N GLN A 141 -5.19 -17.97 -28.28
CA GLN A 141 -3.91 -17.27 -28.40
C GLN A 141 -4.05 -15.76 -28.17
N ARG A 142 -5.11 -15.13 -28.68
CA ARG A 142 -5.36 -13.70 -28.49
C ARG A 142 -5.70 -13.35 -27.04
N ILE A 143 -6.44 -14.23 -26.35
CA ILE A 143 -6.74 -14.09 -24.92
C ILE A 143 -5.45 -14.15 -24.11
N GLU A 144 -4.57 -15.11 -24.41
CA GLU A 144 -3.28 -15.29 -23.73
C GLU A 144 -2.36 -14.08 -23.91
N ILE A 145 -2.21 -13.56 -25.13
CA ILE A 145 -1.37 -12.38 -25.39
C ILE A 145 -1.86 -11.18 -24.57
N ASN A 146 -3.17 -10.92 -24.55
CA ASN A 146 -3.73 -9.83 -23.75
C ASN A 146 -3.50 -10.06 -22.23
N PHE A 147 -3.58 -11.31 -21.77
CA PHE A 147 -3.32 -11.64 -20.38
C PHE A 147 -1.85 -11.49 -19.99
N GLU A 148 -0.93 -11.91 -20.85
CA GLU A 148 0.51 -11.77 -20.61
C GLU A 148 0.91 -10.29 -20.49
N GLU A 149 0.37 -9.41 -21.33
CA GLU A 149 0.57 -7.97 -21.19
C GLU A 149 0.06 -7.44 -19.85
N MET A 150 -1.12 -7.90 -19.42
CA MET A 150 -1.70 -7.54 -18.12
C MET A 150 -0.81 -8.03 -16.97
N ILE A 151 -0.34 -9.28 -17.02
CA ILE A 151 0.56 -9.85 -16.01
C ILE A 151 1.90 -9.14 -15.99
N HIS A 152 2.46 -8.77 -17.15
CA HIS A 152 3.71 -8.00 -17.21
C HIS A 152 3.55 -6.65 -16.52
N PHE A 153 2.48 -5.92 -16.84
CA PHE A 153 2.18 -4.64 -16.19
C PHE A 153 1.98 -4.80 -14.69
N ILE A 154 1.22 -5.80 -14.26
CA ILE A 154 1.01 -6.09 -12.84
C ILE A 154 2.35 -6.42 -12.18
N ASN A 155 3.15 -7.31 -12.73
CA ASN A 155 4.44 -7.68 -12.15
C ASN A 155 5.40 -6.49 -12.06
N GLU A 156 5.46 -5.65 -13.10
CA GLU A 156 6.32 -4.47 -13.10
C GLU A 156 5.82 -3.43 -12.08
N LYS A 157 4.51 -3.15 -12.06
CA LYS A 157 3.96 -2.06 -11.25
C LYS A 157 3.63 -2.47 -9.80
N PHE A 158 3.07 -3.66 -9.56
CA PHE A 158 2.78 -4.16 -8.21
C PHE A 158 4.03 -4.57 -7.43
N GLN A 159 5.10 -5.08 -8.08
CA GLN A 159 6.37 -5.29 -7.36
C GLN A 159 7.02 -3.96 -6.98
N ILE A 160 6.90 -2.93 -7.83
CA ILE A 160 7.46 -1.59 -7.56
C ILE A 160 6.65 -0.80 -6.54
N GLU A 161 5.33 -1.01 -6.43
CA GLU A 161 4.50 -0.42 -5.37
C GLU A 161 4.49 -1.19 -4.05
N SER A 162 5.28 -2.26 -3.97
CA SER A 162 5.54 -2.96 -2.72
C SER A 162 6.11 -2.06 -1.61
N PRO A 163 6.79 -0.92 -1.86
CA PRO A 163 7.12 0.05 -0.81
C PRO A 163 6.57 1.45 -1.17
N ILE A 164 5.49 1.89 -0.51
CA ILE A 164 5.19 3.31 -0.15
C ILE A 164 5.32 4.36 -1.27
N THR A 165 4.23 5.01 -1.69
CA THR A 165 4.22 6.21 -2.57
C THR A 165 5.25 7.26 -2.13
N GLU A 166 6.03 7.85 -3.04
CA GLU A 166 7.10 8.83 -2.76
C GLU A 166 6.71 9.94 -1.75
N ARG A 167 5.45 10.42 -1.83
CA ARG A 167 4.90 11.44 -0.92
C ARG A 167 4.61 10.91 0.49
N ASN A 168 4.15 9.67 0.58
CA ASN A 168 3.97 9.00 1.86
C ASN A 168 5.32 8.58 2.45
N ARG A 169 6.33 8.28 1.61
CA ARG A 169 7.72 8.04 2.05
C ARG A 169 8.32 9.27 2.70
N THR A 170 8.14 10.46 2.13
CA THR A 170 8.72 11.68 2.73
C THR A 170 8.06 12.05 4.05
N GLU A 171 6.74 11.90 4.18
CA GLU A 171 6.04 12.11 5.45
C GLU A 171 6.37 11.01 6.48
N LEU A 172 6.40 9.73 6.09
CA LEU A 172 6.87 8.64 6.96
C LEU A 172 8.33 8.83 7.37
N GLN A 173 9.21 9.23 6.47
CA GLN A 173 10.62 9.51 6.78
C GLN A 173 10.74 10.69 7.75
N ARG A 174 9.94 11.75 7.59
CA ARG A 174 9.90 12.86 8.53
C ARG A 174 9.43 12.39 9.91
N LEU A 175 8.32 11.67 9.99
CA LEU A 175 7.78 11.15 11.24
C LEU A 175 8.72 10.16 11.93
N LEU A 176 9.35 9.24 11.17
CA LEU A 176 10.37 8.32 11.67
C LEU A 176 11.64 9.06 12.12
N THR A 177 12.02 10.15 11.44
CA THR A 177 13.13 11.01 11.86
C THR A 177 12.79 11.72 13.17
N TYR A 178 11.59 12.27 13.31
CA TYR A 178 11.13 12.87 14.56
C TYR A 178 11.10 11.85 15.70
N GLN A 179 10.62 10.62 15.44
CA GLN A 179 10.62 9.54 16.42
C GLN A 179 12.05 9.14 16.83
N LYS A 180 12.99 9.02 15.88
CA LYS A 180 14.40 8.73 16.17
C LYS A 180 15.05 9.83 17.01
N VAL A 181 14.86 11.09 16.64
CA VAL A 181 15.41 12.25 17.37
C VAL A 181 14.83 12.31 18.78
N SER A 182 13.52 12.09 18.94
CA SER A 182 12.85 12.14 20.22
C SER A 182 13.21 10.95 21.13
N THR A 183 13.44 9.76 20.56
CA THR A 183 13.92 8.57 21.30
C THR A 183 15.36 8.79 21.80
N VAL A 184 16.25 9.36 20.98
CA VAL A 184 17.61 9.69 21.39
C VAL A 184 17.61 10.75 22.51
N ALA A 185 16.78 11.78 22.39
CA ALA A 185 16.62 12.80 23.44
C ALA A 185 16.13 12.19 24.76
N LEU A 186 15.21 11.22 24.71
CA LEU A 186 14.71 10.50 25.88
C LEU A 186 15.84 9.69 26.57
N VAL A 187 16.64 8.96 25.80
CA VAL A 187 17.78 8.18 26.33
C VAL A 187 18.82 9.09 27.00
N VAL A 188 19.13 10.23 26.39
CA VAL A 188 20.05 11.22 26.96
C VAL A 188 19.48 11.82 28.26
N LEU A 189 18.19 12.14 28.30
CA LEU A 189 17.52 12.61 29.53
C LEU A 189 17.58 11.55 30.64
N PHE A 190 17.32 10.27 30.33
CA PHE A 190 17.43 9.19 31.30
C PHE A 190 18.86 9.00 31.84
N LEU A 191 19.88 9.17 30.99
CA LEU A 191 21.29 9.11 31.40
C LEU A 191 21.68 10.29 32.29
N LEU A 192 21.21 11.50 31.97
CA LEU A 192 21.45 12.69 32.80
C LEU A 192 20.74 12.58 34.16
N ILE A 193 19.50 12.09 34.19
CA ILE A 193 18.77 11.79 35.43
C ILE A 193 19.54 10.78 36.26
N SER A 194 19.98 9.68 35.65
CA SER A 194 20.72 8.62 36.34
C SER A 194 22.07 9.12 36.88
N CYS A 195 22.77 9.95 36.11
CA CYS A 195 24.04 10.57 36.51
C CYS A 195 23.85 11.51 37.70
N VAL A 196 22.87 12.42 37.64
CA VAL A 196 22.54 13.34 38.75
C VAL A 196 22.13 12.58 40.00
N PHE A 197 21.34 11.51 39.86
CA PHE A 197 20.91 10.69 40.99
C PHE A 197 22.07 9.90 41.62
N TRP A 198 23.03 9.45 40.80
CA TRP A 198 24.22 8.75 41.26
C TRP A 198 25.22 9.70 41.95
N LEU A 199 25.42 10.90 41.40
CA LEU A 199 26.27 11.96 41.96
C LEU A 199 25.73 12.54 43.28
N ILE A 200 24.42 12.47 43.50
CA ILE A 200 23.76 12.87 44.76
C ILE A 200 23.85 11.78 45.84
N ARG A 201 24.11 10.52 45.46
CA ARG A 201 24.19 9.38 46.39
C ARG A 201 25.62 9.01 46.79
N SER A 202 26.64 9.47 46.06
CA SER A 202 28.06 9.39 46.43
C SER A 202 28.49 10.60 47.25
#